data_AF-A0A1Q3LZ11-F1
#
_entry.id   AF-A0A1Q3LZ11-F1
#
_cell.length_a   1.000
_cell.length_b   1.000
_cell.length_c   1.000
_cell.angle_alpha   90.00
_cell.angle_beta   90.00
_cell.angle_gamma   90.00
#
_symmetry.space_group_name_H-M   'P 1'
#
loop_
_entity.id
_entity.type
_entity.pdbx_description
1 polymer ?
#
loop_
_entity_poly.entity_id
_entity_poly.type
_entity_poly.pdbx_seq_one_letter_code
_entity_poly.pdbx_strand_id
1 'polypeptide(L)'
;MTKGPLLQTKWGQGEPWNTCVPYAYDNTQRCPTGCVAVAGSQMLYYLHYKLGMPETSWETGSCTGSSGEVIHNYHFSFGRRTSATWDTMATRFYQSSTATDLAAILMGYVGSKIGMDYTKDRSGADTKYLVGFFLGEGIQSNFTDYNSTDILGSLSNDMPVILSAKSTVHHVKFLGMTLYTWYEDGHAWVADGYERQQTKYTYYYEWLPADGANSPLKARPVDLMEQTYKTEESISTTNLLIMNWGWDGSADNGRYTLTGDWNATSTYNFVYNRKMIINFAKK
;
A
#
# COMPACT_ATOMS: atom_id res chain seq x y z
N MET A 1 -0.23 -15.27 -13.43
CA MET A 1 -1.02 -14.18 -14.06
C MET A 1 -0.86 -12.95 -13.20
N THR A 2 -0.59 -11.78 -13.78
CA THR A 2 -0.37 -10.54 -13.03
C THR A 2 -1.40 -9.50 -13.43
N LYS A 3 -1.95 -8.78 -12.46
CA LYS A 3 -2.82 -7.62 -12.65
C LYS A 3 -2.24 -6.43 -11.90
N GLY A 4 -1.96 -5.34 -12.60
CA GLY A 4 -1.20 -4.20 -12.09
C GLY A 4 0.33 -4.36 -12.27
N PRO A 5 1.15 -3.46 -11.68
CA PRO A 5 0.74 -2.32 -10.84
C PRO A 5 -0.13 -1.32 -11.60
N LEU A 6 -1.21 -0.87 -10.97
CA LEU A 6 -2.22 0.01 -11.54
C LEU A 6 -1.84 1.50 -11.39
N LEU A 7 -1.06 1.86 -10.36
CA LEU A 7 -0.60 3.24 -10.19
C LEU A 7 0.54 3.55 -11.15
N GLN A 8 0.52 4.77 -11.70
CA GLN A 8 1.63 5.32 -12.48
C GLN A 8 2.65 6.05 -11.60
N THR A 9 2.19 6.58 -10.46
CA THR A 9 2.96 7.40 -9.54
C THR A 9 3.89 6.55 -8.67
N LYS A 10 5.07 7.08 -8.38
CA LYS A 10 6.09 6.55 -7.47
C LYS A 10 6.51 7.68 -6.54
N TRP A 11 5.56 8.13 -5.73
CA TRP A 11 5.72 9.29 -4.87
C TRP A 11 6.32 8.93 -3.51
N GLY A 12 6.98 9.91 -2.90
CA GLY A 12 7.63 9.79 -1.60
C GLY A 12 7.08 10.79 -0.58
N GLN A 13 7.73 10.82 0.59
CA GLN A 13 7.36 11.73 1.69
C GLN A 13 8.33 12.91 1.87
N GLY A 14 9.56 12.78 1.38
CA GLY A 14 10.59 13.80 1.46
C GLY A 14 10.60 14.74 0.26
N GLU A 15 11.68 15.48 0.09
CA GLU A 15 11.93 16.31 -1.09
C GLU A 15 11.89 15.42 -2.36
N PRO A 16 11.32 15.88 -3.50
CA PRO A 16 10.68 17.19 -3.73
C PRO A 16 9.19 17.23 -3.32
N TRP A 17 8.63 16.13 -2.83
CA TRP A 17 7.19 15.99 -2.59
C TRP A 17 6.68 16.82 -1.42
N ASN A 18 7.56 17.28 -0.52
CA ASN A 18 7.22 18.03 0.67
C ASN A 18 7.48 19.54 0.58
N THR A 19 7.66 20.10 -0.62
CA THR A 19 7.89 21.55 -0.77
C THR A 19 6.68 22.40 -0.35
N CYS A 20 5.47 21.82 -0.41
CA CYS A 20 4.22 22.48 -0.04
C CYS A 20 3.66 22.03 1.33
N VAL A 21 4.51 21.68 2.31
CA VAL A 21 4.11 21.43 3.72
C VAL A 21 4.97 22.28 4.67
N PRO A 22 4.69 22.43 5.98
CA PRO A 22 5.43 23.39 6.81
C PRO A 22 6.90 23.00 7.02
N TYR A 23 7.72 23.99 7.42
CA TYR A 23 9.05 23.69 7.97
C TYR A 23 8.93 23.04 9.35
N ALA A 24 9.91 22.22 9.72
CA ALA A 24 10.11 21.86 11.12
C ALA A 24 10.33 23.14 11.93
N TYR A 25 9.96 23.13 13.22
CA TYR A 25 10.01 24.32 14.08
C TYR A 25 11.41 24.96 14.16
N ASP A 26 12.47 24.16 14.08
CA ASP A 26 13.86 24.62 14.04
C ASP A 26 14.28 25.25 12.69
N ASN A 27 13.38 25.29 11.71
CA ASN A 27 13.55 25.76 10.35
C ASN A 27 14.71 25.11 9.58
N THR A 28 15.13 23.89 9.97
CA THR A 28 16.25 23.18 9.32
C THR A 28 15.83 22.38 8.10
N GLN A 29 14.59 21.89 8.06
CA GLN A 29 14.05 21.09 6.97
C GLN A 29 12.53 21.23 6.87
N ARG A 30 11.97 20.86 5.72
CA ARG A 30 10.52 20.65 5.59
C ARG A 30 10.11 19.38 6.33
N CYS A 31 8.97 19.41 6.99
CA CYS A 31 8.38 18.19 7.54
C CYS A 31 8.12 17.18 6.40
N PRO A 32 8.08 15.87 6.68
CA PRO A 32 7.58 14.89 5.71
C PRO A 32 6.13 15.16 5.34
N THR A 33 5.68 14.79 4.14
CA THR A 33 4.26 14.95 3.76
C THR A 33 3.32 14.08 4.59
N GLY A 34 3.80 12.91 5.01
CA GLY A 34 3.04 11.91 5.76
C GLY A 34 2.44 10.83 4.85
N CYS A 35 2.60 9.57 5.25
CA CYS A 35 2.21 8.39 4.45
C CYS A 35 0.74 8.41 4.01
N VAL A 36 -0.17 8.88 4.86
CA VAL A 36 -1.60 8.98 4.54
C VAL A 36 -1.85 10.01 3.42
N ALA A 37 -1.15 11.15 3.43
CA ALA A 37 -1.27 12.14 2.36
C ALA A 37 -0.70 11.60 1.04
N VAL A 38 0.43 10.89 1.08
CA VAL A 38 0.99 10.24 -0.13
C VAL A 38 0.03 9.20 -0.69
N ALA A 39 -0.47 8.26 0.13
CA ALA A 39 -1.41 7.23 -0.32
C ALA A 39 -2.70 7.83 -0.87
N GLY A 40 -3.26 8.84 -0.18
CA GLY A 40 -4.44 9.57 -0.62
C GLY A 40 -4.23 10.29 -1.96
N SER A 41 -3.08 10.93 -2.13
CA SER A 41 -2.74 11.66 -3.35
C SER A 41 -2.54 10.71 -4.54
N GLN A 42 -1.81 9.61 -4.35
CA GLN A 42 -1.60 8.62 -5.42
C GLN A 42 -2.94 8.02 -5.88
N MET A 43 -3.84 7.73 -4.93
CA MET A 43 -5.20 7.29 -5.24
C MET A 43 -5.99 8.37 -5.99
N LEU A 44 -5.94 9.63 -5.54
CA LEU A 44 -6.67 10.72 -6.21
C LEU A 44 -6.20 10.92 -7.66
N TYR A 45 -4.89 10.86 -7.90
CA TYR A 45 -4.31 10.90 -9.25
C TYR A 45 -4.84 9.74 -10.10
N TYR A 46 -4.84 8.51 -9.57
CA TYR A 46 -5.39 7.35 -10.27
C TYR A 46 -6.87 7.52 -10.61
N LEU A 47 -7.68 7.98 -9.65
CA LEU A 47 -9.12 8.16 -9.81
C LEU A 47 -9.46 9.28 -10.79
N HIS A 48 -8.59 10.29 -10.95
CA HIS A 48 -8.76 11.27 -12.01
C HIS A 48 -8.79 10.59 -13.39
N TYR A 49 -7.85 9.70 -13.70
CA TYR A 49 -7.85 9.02 -15.00
C TYR A 49 -8.86 7.87 -15.08
N LYS A 50 -9.14 7.19 -13.97
CA LYS A 50 -10.07 6.05 -13.93
C LYS A 50 -11.53 6.47 -13.96
N LEU A 51 -11.87 7.50 -13.20
CA LEU A 51 -13.23 7.99 -13.03
C LEU A 51 -13.43 9.38 -13.65
N GLY A 52 -12.40 10.17 -13.92
CA GLY A 52 -12.58 11.60 -14.22
C GLY A 52 -12.83 12.43 -12.97
N MET A 53 -12.46 11.93 -11.79
CA MET A 53 -12.69 12.60 -10.50
C MET A 53 -11.43 12.71 -9.65
N PRO A 54 -11.13 13.89 -9.08
CA PRO A 54 -11.81 15.15 -9.36
C PRO A 54 -11.39 15.66 -10.75
N GLU A 55 -12.26 16.43 -11.41
CA GLU A 55 -12.01 16.94 -12.78
C GLU A 55 -10.76 17.84 -12.84
N THR A 56 -10.47 18.58 -11.76
CA THR A 56 -9.38 19.56 -11.71
C THR A 56 -8.50 19.37 -10.47
N SER A 57 -7.25 19.82 -10.55
CA SER A 57 -6.31 19.88 -9.42
C SER A 57 -5.69 21.26 -9.29
N TRP A 58 -5.15 21.57 -8.11
CA TRP A 58 -4.51 22.85 -7.80
C TRP A 58 -3.24 23.05 -8.61
N GLU A 59 -3.22 24.09 -9.43
CA GLU A 59 -2.05 24.54 -10.20
C GLU A 59 -1.10 25.37 -9.33
N THR A 60 -1.64 26.05 -8.30
CA THR A 60 -0.86 26.85 -7.37
C THR A 60 -1.24 26.53 -5.93
N GLY A 61 -0.21 26.40 -5.09
CA GLY A 61 -0.36 26.21 -3.66
C GLY A 61 0.94 26.50 -2.92
N SER A 62 0.83 26.84 -1.65
CA SER A 62 1.98 27.05 -0.78
C SER A 62 1.65 26.74 0.68
N CYS A 63 2.71 26.45 1.44
CA CYS A 63 2.65 26.35 2.90
C CYS A 63 3.77 27.22 3.50
N THR A 64 3.40 28.17 4.33
CA THR A 64 4.32 29.07 5.05
C THR A 64 4.20 28.88 6.54
N GLY A 65 5.32 28.99 7.24
CA GLY A 65 5.39 28.80 8.69
C GLY A 65 5.98 27.43 9.06
N SER A 66 5.89 27.10 10.35
CA SER A 66 6.58 25.95 10.91
C SER A 66 5.71 25.16 11.89
N SER A 67 6.09 23.90 12.08
CA SER A 67 5.41 22.93 12.94
C SER A 67 6.44 22.18 13.79
N GLY A 68 6.18 22.08 15.09
CA GLY A 68 6.96 21.29 16.04
C GLY A 68 6.03 20.42 16.89
N GLU A 69 6.58 19.74 17.89
CA GLU A 69 5.80 18.83 18.75
C GLU A 69 4.74 19.53 19.61
N VAL A 70 4.94 20.83 19.90
CA VAL A 70 4.05 21.61 20.77
C VAL A 70 3.47 22.85 20.07
N ILE A 71 4.21 23.43 19.12
CA ILE A 71 3.84 24.68 18.47
C ILE A 71 3.58 24.42 16.99
N HIS A 72 2.37 24.76 16.55
CA HIS A 72 1.95 24.68 15.15
C HIS A 72 1.57 26.08 14.68
N ASN A 73 2.41 26.71 13.86
CA ASN A 73 2.15 28.02 13.29
C ASN A 73 2.50 28.02 11.81
N TYR A 74 1.57 27.48 11.02
CA TYR A 74 1.68 27.45 9.58
C TYR A 74 0.33 27.69 8.93
N HIS A 75 0.37 28.09 7.65
CA HIS A 75 -0.81 28.40 6.87
C HIS A 75 -0.65 27.83 5.46
N PHE A 76 -1.70 27.16 4.99
CA PHE A 76 -1.81 26.68 3.61
C PHE A 76 -2.61 27.67 2.78
N SER A 77 -2.15 27.93 1.56
CA SER A 77 -2.88 28.72 0.56
C SER A 77 -2.95 27.92 -0.74
N PHE A 78 -4.14 27.82 -1.33
CA PHE A 78 -4.36 27.14 -2.61
C PHE A 78 -5.11 28.07 -3.55
N GLY A 79 -4.65 28.15 -4.80
CA GLY A 79 -5.09 29.16 -5.77
C GLY A 79 -5.98 28.60 -6.87
N ARG A 80 -5.46 28.51 -8.10
CA ARG A 80 -6.28 28.10 -9.25
C ARG A 80 -6.36 26.57 -9.34
N ARG A 81 -7.51 26.03 -9.73
CA ARG A 81 -7.66 24.62 -10.14
C ARG A 81 -7.83 24.51 -11.65
N THR A 82 -7.16 23.55 -12.28
CA THR A 82 -7.31 23.24 -13.71
C THR A 82 -7.24 21.74 -13.97
N SER A 83 -7.81 21.27 -15.08
CA SER A 83 -7.69 19.86 -15.50
C SER A 83 -6.28 19.55 -16.01
N ALA A 84 -5.65 20.47 -16.74
CA ALA A 84 -4.29 20.32 -17.28
C ALA A 84 -3.20 20.10 -16.22
N THR A 85 -3.47 20.47 -14.96
CA THR A 85 -2.61 20.19 -13.82
C THR A 85 -2.31 18.68 -13.70
N TRP A 86 -3.30 17.82 -13.96
CA TRP A 86 -3.14 16.37 -13.83
C TRP A 86 -2.12 15.81 -14.83
N ASP A 87 -2.17 16.26 -16.08
CA ASP A 87 -1.29 15.80 -17.15
C ASP A 87 0.16 16.29 -16.96
N THR A 88 0.35 17.39 -16.24
CA THR A 88 1.66 18.01 -16.00
C THR A 88 2.34 17.45 -14.75
N MET A 89 1.56 16.87 -13.83
CA MET A 89 2.06 16.41 -12.53
C MET A 89 3.08 15.29 -12.68
N ALA A 90 4.20 15.40 -11.97
CA ALA A 90 5.24 14.38 -12.01
C ALA A 90 4.69 13.05 -11.45
N THR A 91 4.96 11.96 -12.12
CA THR A 91 4.71 10.60 -11.62
C THR A 91 5.94 10.01 -10.93
N ARG A 92 7.15 10.58 -11.12
CA ARG A 92 8.42 10.10 -10.54
C ARG A 92 9.36 11.23 -10.15
N PHE A 93 10.32 10.93 -9.28
CA PHE A 93 11.26 11.90 -8.69
C PHE A 93 12.06 12.73 -9.72
N TYR A 94 12.57 12.10 -10.79
CA TYR A 94 13.51 12.74 -11.73
C TYR A 94 12.85 13.60 -12.82
N GLN A 95 11.62 14.07 -12.61
CA GLN A 95 10.94 14.98 -13.53
C GLN A 95 11.22 16.45 -13.15
N SER A 96 10.80 17.40 -14.01
CA SER A 96 11.06 18.83 -13.78
C SER A 96 10.50 19.32 -12.44
N SER A 97 11.15 20.31 -11.84
CA SER A 97 10.73 20.91 -10.57
C SER A 97 9.27 21.37 -10.56
N THR A 98 8.81 22.02 -11.65
CA THR A 98 7.40 22.42 -11.79
C THR A 98 6.45 21.23 -11.70
N ALA A 99 6.76 20.11 -12.33
CA ALA A 99 5.95 18.91 -12.30
C ALA A 99 5.93 18.26 -10.91
N THR A 100 7.07 18.23 -10.22
CA THR A 100 7.15 17.72 -8.84
C THR A 100 6.46 18.65 -7.83
N ASP A 101 6.50 19.96 -8.05
CA ASP A 101 5.80 20.96 -7.24
C ASP A 101 4.28 20.77 -7.30
N LEU A 102 3.72 20.42 -8.48
CA LEU A 102 2.29 20.09 -8.59
C LEU A 102 1.91 18.87 -7.73
N ALA A 103 2.77 17.85 -7.69
CA ALA A 103 2.56 16.68 -6.82
C ALA A 103 2.67 17.09 -5.34
N ALA A 104 3.62 17.95 -5.00
CA ALA A 104 3.78 18.47 -3.64
C ALA A 104 2.57 19.32 -3.20
N ILE A 105 2.02 20.15 -4.10
CA ILE A 105 0.80 20.94 -3.86
C ILE A 105 -0.38 19.99 -3.60
N LEU A 106 -0.53 18.94 -4.40
CA LEU A 106 -1.58 17.93 -4.17
C LEU A 106 -1.44 17.28 -2.80
N MET A 107 -0.23 16.84 -2.42
CA MET A 107 0.01 16.22 -1.11
C MET A 107 -0.21 17.19 0.05
N GLY A 108 0.23 18.45 -0.08
CA GLY A 108 -0.04 19.51 0.88
C GLY A 108 -1.54 19.76 1.02
N TYR A 109 -2.29 19.77 -0.10
CA TYR A 109 -3.75 19.87 -0.10
C TYR A 109 -4.40 18.72 0.64
N VAL A 110 -4.09 17.47 0.28
CA VAL A 110 -4.62 16.28 0.97
C VAL A 110 -4.30 16.34 2.46
N GLY A 111 -3.04 16.58 2.83
CA GLY A 111 -2.60 16.69 4.22
C GLY A 111 -3.35 17.78 5.00
N SER A 112 -3.57 18.95 4.39
CA SER A 112 -4.33 20.06 5.00
C SER A 112 -5.80 19.70 5.29
N LYS A 113 -6.39 18.78 4.51
CA LYS A 113 -7.80 18.36 4.64
C LYS A 113 -8.02 17.21 5.60
N ILE A 114 -7.00 16.41 5.87
CA ILE A 114 -7.09 15.25 6.78
C ILE A 114 -6.55 15.54 8.18
N GLY A 115 -6.23 16.80 8.49
CA GLY A 115 -5.70 17.20 9.79
C GLY A 115 -4.34 16.56 10.09
N MET A 116 -3.43 16.58 9.11
CA MET A 116 -2.08 16.05 9.26
C MET A 116 -1.33 16.75 10.40
N ASP A 117 -0.81 15.96 11.34
CA ASP A 117 0.14 16.42 12.34
C ASP A 117 1.54 16.36 11.73
N TYR A 118 2.11 17.54 11.44
CA TYR A 118 3.42 17.67 10.83
C TYR A 118 4.49 17.83 11.90
N THR A 119 5.47 16.92 11.94
CA THR A 119 6.67 17.07 12.79
C THR A 119 7.94 16.88 11.97
N LYS A 120 9.09 17.15 12.59
CA LYS A 120 10.39 17.09 11.92
C LYS A 120 10.68 15.71 11.31
N ASP A 121 10.38 14.64 12.06
CA ASP A 121 10.81 13.29 11.70
C ASP A 121 9.68 12.43 11.14
N ARG A 122 8.43 12.69 11.52
CA ARG A 122 7.26 11.91 11.10
C ARG A 122 6.02 12.80 11.01
N SER A 123 5.24 12.64 9.94
CA SER A 123 3.93 13.30 9.83
C SER A 123 2.83 12.25 9.79
N GLY A 124 1.78 12.46 10.60
CA GLY A 124 0.75 11.45 10.85
C GLY A 124 -0.67 11.99 10.77
N ALA A 125 -1.58 11.17 10.24
CA ALA A 125 -3.02 11.38 10.27
C ALA A 125 -3.72 10.02 10.41
N ASP A 126 -4.99 10.01 10.84
CA ASP A 126 -5.80 8.79 10.79
C ASP A 126 -6.26 8.53 9.34
N THR A 127 -5.91 7.37 8.78
CA THR A 127 -6.26 6.96 7.41
C THR A 127 -7.75 7.16 7.12
N LYS A 128 -8.64 6.96 8.09
CA LYS A 128 -10.10 7.08 7.89
C LYS A 128 -10.54 8.47 7.42
N TYR A 129 -9.76 9.52 7.72
CA TYR A 129 -10.09 10.89 7.31
C TYR A 129 -10.01 11.09 5.79
N LEU A 130 -9.30 10.21 5.07
CA LEU A 130 -9.33 10.20 3.62
C LEU A 130 -10.74 9.93 3.05
N VAL A 131 -11.61 9.18 3.74
CA VAL A 131 -12.98 8.94 3.26
C VAL A 131 -13.76 10.25 3.13
N GLY A 132 -13.69 11.11 4.15
CA GLY A 132 -14.33 12.42 4.13
C GLY A 132 -13.71 13.35 3.08
N PHE A 133 -12.39 13.29 2.93
CA PHE A 133 -11.67 14.02 1.89
C PHE A 133 -12.13 13.62 0.48
N PHE A 134 -12.13 12.32 0.15
CA PHE A 134 -12.57 11.82 -1.15
C PHE A 134 -14.03 12.18 -1.42
N LEU A 135 -14.90 12.09 -0.40
CA LEU A 135 -16.30 12.50 -0.54
C LEU A 135 -16.43 13.97 -0.93
N GLY A 136 -15.58 14.84 -0.38
CA GLY A 136 -15.49 16.25 -0.74
C GLY A 136 -15.02 16.48 -2.19
N GLU A 137 -14.22 15.57 -2.74
CA GLU A 137 -13.79 15.55 -4.15
C GLU A 137 -14.78 14.80 -5.07
N GLY A 138 -15.98 14.44 -4.58
CA GLY A 138 -17.02 13.78 -5.37
C GLY A 138 -16.83 12.27 -5.53
N ILE A 139 -16.02 11.64 -4.67
CA ILE A 139 -15.66 10.23 -4.71
C ILE A 139 -16.18 9.53 -3.45
N GLN A 140 -17.10 8.58 -3.62
CA GLN A 140 -17.52 7.70 -2.53
C GLN A 140 -16.46 6.63 -2.27
N SER A 141 -16.27 6.26 -1.01
CA SER A 141 -15.37 5.17 -0.58
C SER A 141 -15.74 4.69 0.82
N ASN A 142 -15.21 3.55 1.25
CA ASN A 142 -15.47 2.97 2.57
C ASN A 142 -14.18 2.65 3.30
N PHE A 143 -14.07 3.07 4.57
CA PHE A 143 -13.02 2.60 5.49
C PHE A 143 -13.54 1.39 6.28
N THR A 144 -12.84 0.27 6.20
CA THR A 144 -13.24 -0.99 6.85
C THR A 144 -12.02 -1.79 7.34
N ASP A 145 -12.27 -2.82 8.15
CA ASP A 145 -11.29 -3.87 8.43
C ASP A 145 -10.80 -4.54 7.15
N TYR A 146 -9.53 -4.94 7.16
CA TYR A 146 -8.94 -5.66 6.03
C TYR A 146 -9.66 -6.99 5.77
N ASN A 147 -10.01 -7.22 4.50
CA ASN A 147 -10.58 -8.47 4.03
C ASN A 147 -9.88 -8.89 2.73
N SER A 148 -9.32 -10.10 2.72
CA SER A 148 -8.53 -10.64 1.60
C SER A 148 -9.35 -10.90 0.34
N THR A 149 -10.64 -11.21 0.48
CA THR A 149 -11.56 -11.39 -0.64
C THR A 149 -11.91 -10.06 -1.28
N ASP A 150 -12.24 -9.06 -0.46
CA ASP A 150 -12.66 -7.75 -0.94
C ASP A 150 -11.52 -7.02 -1.67
N ILE A 151 -10.30 -7.04 -1.12
CA ILE A 151 -9.14 -6.46 -1.80
C ILE A 151 -8.87 -7.14 -3.15
N LEU A 152 -8.91 -8.48 -3.21
CA LEU A 152 -8.74 -9.19 -4.47
C LEU A 152 -9.86 -8.85 -5.46
N GLY A 153 -11.10 -8.71 -4.99
CA GLY A 153 -12.23 -8.28 -5.81
C GLY A 153 -12.03 -6.88 -6.38
N SER A 154 -11.59 -5.92 -5.56
CA SER A 154 -11.29 -4.55 -5.99
C SER A 154 -10.17 -4.52 -7.03
N LEU A 155 -9.05 -5.19 -6.74
CA LEU A 155 -7.91 -5.25 -7.67
C LEU A 155 -8.29 -5.98 -8.97
N SER A 156 -9.12 -7.02 -8.89
CA SER A 156 -9.65 -7.72 -10.07
C SER A 156 -10.56 -6.84 -10.94
N ASN A 157 -11.10 -5.75 -10.40
CA ASN A 157 -11.90 -4.76 -11.12
C ASN A 157 -11.11 -3.50 -11.51
N ASP A 158 -9.77 -3.58 -11.51
CA ASP A 158 -8.89 -2.45 -11.82
C ASP A 158 -9.19 -1.27 -10.88
N MET A 159 -9.30 -1.54 -9.58
CA MET A 159 -9.47 -0.53 -8.55
C MET A 159 -8.46 -0.77 -7.42
N PRO A 160 -7.41 0.06 -7.29
CA PRO A 160 -6.47 0.00 -6.18
C PRO A 160 -7.18 0.20 -4.84
N VAL A 161 -6.49 -0.16 -3.76
CA VAL A 161 -7.01 -0.08 -2.38
C VAL A 161 -5.98 0.63 -1.52
N ILE A 162 -6.40 1.64 -0.74
CA ILE A 162 -5.52 2.23 0.27
C ILE A 162 -5.51 1.28 1.46
N LEU A 163 -4.32 0.91 1.91
CA LEU A 163 -4.10 0.08 3.09
C LEU A 163 -3.48 0.88 4.21
N SER A 164 -3.75 0.49 5.44
CA SER A 164 -2.97 0.91 6.59
C SER A 164 -2.89 -0.18 7.64
N ALA A 165 -1.79 -0.24 8.36
CA ALA A 165 -1.58 -1.21 9.42
C ALA A 165 -0.51 -0.72 10.40
N LYS A 166 -0.28 -1.51 11.44
CA LYS A 166 0.68 -1.25 12.53
C LYS A 166 1.72 -2.36 12.59
N SER A 167 2.96 -2.01 12.94
CA SER A 167 4.06 -2.97 13.07
C SER A 167 4.26 -3.48 14.49
N THR A 168 3.83 -2.72 15.50
CA THR A 168 4.14 -3.01 16.90
C THR A 168 2.85 -3.14 17.71
N VAL A 169 2.79 -4.13 18.60
CA VAL A 169 1.68 -4.35 19.55
C VAL A 169 2.22 -4.42 20.98
N HIS A 170 1.53 -3.74 21.89
CA HIS A 170 1.86 -3.72 23.32
C HIS A 170 0.69 -4.26 24.12
N HIS A 171 0.99 -5.14 25.08
CA HIS A 171 0.00 -5.67 26.02
C HIS A 171 0.31 -5.21 27.42
N VAL A 172 -0.63 -4.50 28.03
CA VAL A 172 -0.53 -4.15 29.45
C VAL A 172 -1.27 -5.20 30.27
N LYS A 173 -0.53 -5.89 31.13
CA LYS A 173 -1.01 -7.02 31.92
C LYS A 173 -1.04 -6.68 33.40
N PHE A 174 -2.08 -7.14 34.10
CA PHE A 174 -2.15 -7.14 35.55
C PHE A 174 -2.59 -8.52 36.03
N LEU A 175 -1.84 -9.12 36.96
CA LEU A 175 -2.06 -10.48 37.46
C LEU A 175 -2.25 -11.53 36.34
N GLY A 176 -1.45 -11.45 35.28
CA GLY A 176 -1.52 -12.37 34.14
C GLY A 176 -2.66 -12.09 33.14
N MET A 177 -3.59 -11.19 33.45
CA MET A 177 -4.67 -10.80 32.54
C MET A 177 -4.29 -9.56 31.73
N THR A 178 -4.49 -9.59 30.41
CA THR A 178 -4.34 -8.42 29.55
C THR A 178 -5.47 -7.43 29.83
N LEU A 179 -5.14 -6.26 30.35
CA LEU A 179 -6.10 -5.19 30.64
C LEU A 179 -6.41 -4.36 29.39
N TYR A 180 -5.38 -3.96 28.65
CA TYR A 180 -5.53 -3.23 27.40
C TYR A 180 -4.39 -3.53 26.42
N THR A 181 -4.69 -3.40 25.13
CA THR A 181 -3.75 -3.59 24.02
C THR A 181 -3.73 -2.32 23.18
N TRP A 182 -2.55 -1.86 22.82
CA TRP A 182 -2.36 -0.69 21.97
C TRP A 182 -1.25 -0.95 20.94
N TYR A 183 -1.24 -0.16 19.87
CA TYR A 183 -0.43 -0.42 18.68
C TYR A 183 0.38 0.81 18.27
N GLU A 184 1.60 0.58 17.78
CA GLU A 184 2.57 1.60 17.38
C GLU A 184 3.11 1.33 15.96
N ASP A 185 3.94 2.25 15.44
CA ASP A 185 4.58 2.14 14.11
C ASP A 185 3.58 1.88 12.98
N GLY A 186 2.69 2.85 12.77
CA GLY A 186 1.71 2.80 11.69
C GLY A 186 2.23 3.31 10.35
N HIS A 187 1.72 2.72 9.27
CA HIS A 187 1.98 3.17 7.91
C HIS A 187 0.72 3.06 7.06
N ALA A 188 0.64 3.87 6.00
CA ALA A 188 -0.42 3.83 5.00
C ALA A 188 0.17 3.86 3.59
N TRP A 189 -0.40 3.08 2.70
CA TRP A 189 0.13 2.87 1.35
C TRP A 189 -0.98 2.39 0.39
N VAL A 190 -0.66 2.08 -0.86
CA VAL A 190 -1.64 1.60 -1.84
C VAL A 190 -1.30 0.19 -2.30
N ALA A 191 -2.23 -0.74 -2.18
CA ALA A 191 -2.19 -1.99 -2.95
C ALA A 191 -2.75 -1.72 -4.34
N ASP A 192 -1.93 -1.88 -5.36
CA ASP A 192 -2.24 -1.50 -6.74
C ASP A 192 -2.14 -2.67 -7.72
N GLY A 193 -2.04 -3.89 -7.22
CA GLY A 193 -2.08 -5.08 -8.06
C GLY A 193 -1.96 -6.37 -7.30
N TYR A 194 -2.03 -7.49 -8.02
CA TYR A 194 -1.69 -8.79 -7.51
C TYR A 194 -1.05 -9.68 -8.58
N GLU A 195 -0.24 -10.62 -8.12
CA GLU A 195 0.36 -11.69 -8.90
C GLU A 195 -0.19 -13.03 -8.41
N ARG A 196 -0.81 -13.77 -9.31
CA ARG A 196 -1.27 -15.14 -9.08
C ARG A 196 -0.19 -16.12 -9.51
N GLN A 197 0.35 -16.85 -8.53
CA GLN A 197 1.27 -17.95 -8.71
C GLN A 197 0.51 -19.28 -8.57
N GLN A 198 0.79 -20.21 -9.48
CA GLN A 198 0.25 -21.56 -9.43
C GLN A 198 1.41 -22.55 -9.38
N THR A 199 1.41 -23.41 -8.37
CA THR A 199 2.40 -24.48 -8.24
C THR A 199 1.70 -25.81 -8.48
N LYS A 200 2.15 -26.55 -9.49
CA LYS A 200 1.66 -27.89 -9.80
C LYS A 200 2.57 -28.92 -9.14
N TYR A 201 2.00 -29.76 -8.28
CA TYR A 201 2.66 -30.93 -7.73
C TYR A 201 2.25 -32.16 -8.54
N THR A 202 3.21 -33.01 -8.88
CA THR A 202 2.97 -34.30 -9.54
C THR A 202 3.57 -35.37 -8.66
N TYR A 203 2.72 -36.26 -8.14
CA TYR A 203 3.11 -37.36 -7.28
C TYR A 203 3.20 -38.64 -8.10
N TYR A 204 4.28 -39.39 -7.91
CA TYR A 204 4.50 -40.70 -8.53
C TYR A 204 4.45 -41.74 -7.42
N TYR A 205 3.49 -42.66 -7.50
CA TYR A 205 3.38 -43.77 -6.56
C TYR A 205 3.84 -45.05 -7.23
N GLU A 206 4.84 -45.72 -6.66
CA GLU A 206 5.22 -47.07 -7.09
C GLU A 206 4.56 -48.10 -6.17
N TRP A 207 3.90 -49.10 -6.76
CA TRP A 207 3.43 -50.24 -5.99
C TRP A 207 4.58 -51.20 -5.71
N LEU A 208 5.03 -51.23 -4.45
CA LEU A 208 5.92 -52.29 -3.97
C LEU A 208 5.10 -53.54 -3.64
N PRO A 209 5.49 -54.74 -4.12
CA PRO A 209 4.87 -55.99 -3.70
C PRO A 209 4.96 -56.14 -2.18
N ALA A 210 3.85 -56.50 -1.55
CA ALA A 210 3.79 -56.79 -0.13
C ALA A 210 4.35 -58.19 0.15
N ASP A 211 5.65 -58.36 0.01
CA ASP A 211 6.29 -59.64 0.26
C ASP A 211 6.83 -59.60 1.69
N GLY A 212 6.12 -60.29 2.59
CA GLY A 212 6.54 -60.45 3.98
C GLY A 212 7.98 -60.95 4.07
N ALA A 213 8.77 -60.25 4.89
CA ALA A 213 10.09 -60.66 5.38
C ALA A 213 11.13 -61.12 4.33
N ASN A 214 12.15 -60.28 4.12
CA ASN A 214 13.46 -60.61 3.55
C ASN A 214 13.52 -61.03 2.07
N SER A 215 13.75 -60.06 1.17
CA SER A 215 14.73 -60.28 0.09
C SER A 215 15.34 -58.97 -0.43
N PRO A 216 16.67 -58.90 -0.59
CA PRO A 216 17.36 -57.73 -1.10
C PRO A 216 17.12 -57.58 -2.61
N LEU A 217 16.84 -56.33 -2.99
CA LEU A 217 16.79 -55.77 -4.35
C LEU A 217 17.41 -56.69 -5.43
N LYS A 218 16.56 -57.45 -6.13
CA LYS A 218 16.90 -57.94 -7.48
C LYS A 218 16.29 -56.98 -8.49
N ALA A 219 17.17 -56.33 -9.25
CA ALA A 219 16.82 -55.44 -10.35
C ALA A 219 15.77 -56.10 -11.25
N ARG A 220 14.61 -55.45 -11.38
CA ARG A 220 13.59 -55.83 -12.35
C ARG A 220 13.99 -55.31 -13.74
N PRO A 221 13.67 -56.03 -14.83
CA PRO A 221 13.95 -55.57 -16.19
C PRO A 221 13.26 -54.24 -16.47
N VAL A 222 13.98 -53.35 -17.17
CA VAL A 222 13.59 -51.97 -17.50
C VAL A 222 12.24 -51.89 -18.24
N ASP A 223 11.87 -52.95 -18.97
CA ASP A 223 10.70 -52.99 -19.86
C ASP A 223 9.34 -53.18 -19.17
N LEU A 224 9.30 -53.38 -17.84
CA LEU A 224 8.05 -53.44 -17.06
C LEU A 224 7.79 -52.18 -16.21
N MET A 225 8.68 -51.18 -16.25
CA MET A 225 8.54 -49.96 -15.43
C MET A 225 7.34 -49.09 -15.85
N GLU A 226 6.83 -49.18 -17.07
CA GLU A 226 5.72 -48.34 -17.52
C GLU A 226 4.37 -48.61 -16.82
N GLN A 227 4.20 -49.76 -16.12
CA GLN A 227 2.87 -50.19 -15.65
C GLN A 227 2.57 -50.00 -14.14
N THR A 228 3.51 -49.53 -13.31
CA THR A 228 3.33 -49.51 -11.84
C THR A 228 3.26 -48.14 -11.19
N TYR A 229 3.16 -47.06 -11.97
CA TYR A 229 3.06 -45.70 -11.42
C TYR A 229 1.63 -45.18 -11.45
N LYS A 230 1.06 -44.84 -10.27
CA LYS A 230 -0.08 -43.92 -10.21
C LYS A 230 0.46 -42.50 -10.24
N THR A 231 -0.14 -41.65 -11.06
CA THR A 231 0.15 -40.21 -11.08
C THR A 231 -1.01 -39.47 -10.43
N GLU A 232 -0.72 -38.64 -9.43
CA GLU A 232 -1.68 -37.66 -8.90
C GLU A 232 -1.14 -36.26 -9.13
N GLU A 233 -2.02 -35.34 -9.51
CA GLU A 233 -1.67 -33.94 -9.69
C GLU A 233 -2.46 -33.09 -8.70
N SER A 234 -1.79 -32.12 -8.07
CA SER A 234 -2.46 -31.07 -7.31
C SER A 234 -1.93 -29.70 -7.73
N ILE A 235 -2.80 -28.69 -7.66
CA ILE A 235 -2.44 -27.30 -7.99
C ILE A 235 -2.69 -26.46 -6.74
N SER A 236 -1.66 -25.82 -6.21
CA SER A 236 -1.83 -24.75 -5.23
C SER A 236 -1.83 -23.39 -5.95
N THR A 237 -2.68 -22.47 -5.49
CA THR A 237 -2.75 -21.11 -6.02
C THR A 237 -2.52 -20.12 -4.90
N THR A 238 -1.57 -19.22 -5.10
CA THR A 238 -1.24 -18.14 -4.16
C THR A 238 -1.40 -16.81 -4.88
N ASN A 239 -2.14 -15.87 -4.28
CA ASN A 239 -2.17 -14.48 -4.75
C ASN A 239 -1.26 -13.64 -3.86
N LEU A 240 -0.38 -12.87 -4.49
CA LEU A 240 0.58 -11.99 -3.86
C LEU A 240 0.27 -10.55 -4.25
N LEU A 241 0.03 -9.69 -3.27
CA LEU A 241 -0.21 -8.26 -3.44
C LEU A 241 1.04 -7.57 -3.98
N ILE A 242 0.80 -6.66 -4.92
CA ILE A 242 1.74 -5.64 -5.37
C ILE A 242 1.34 -4.36 -4.64
N MET A 243 2.32 -3.72 -4.01
CA MET A 243 2.10 -2.58 -3.13
C MET A 243 3.02 -1.44 -3.53
N ASN A 244 2.48 -0.23 -3.56
CA ASN A 244 3.22 1.01 -3.65
C ASN A 244 3.30 1.63 -2.26
N TRP A 245 4.50 1.63 -1.67
CA TRP A 245 4.72 1.99 -0.26
C TRP A 245 4.76 3.49 0.01
N GLY A 246 4.74 4.33 -1.03
CA GLY A 246 4.87 5.79 -0.88
C GLY A 246 6.29 6.23 -0.48
N TRP A 247 7.30 5.49 -0.95
CA TRP A 247 8.73 5.74 -0.70
C TRP A 247 9.53 5.82 -2.00
N ASP A 248 9.08 6.65 -2.95
CA ASP A 248 9.83 6.90 -4.19
C ASP A 248 9.99 5.64 -5.08
N GLY A 249 9.07 4.69 -4.94
CA GLY A 249 9.13 3.38 -5.60
C GLY A 249 10.05 2.36 -4.91
N SER A 250 10.68 2.72 -3.79
CA SER A 250 11.41 1.77 -2.94
C SER A 250 10.45 0.71 -2.38
N ALA A 251 10.90 -0.54 -2.37
CA ALA A 251 10.15 -1.72 -1.95
C ALA A 251 8.91 -2.11 -2.80
N ASP A 252 8.56 -1.34 -3.84
CA ASP A 252 7.40 -1.62 -4.69
C ASP A 252 7.51 -2.93 -5.51
N ASN A 253 8.73 -3.44 -5.68
CA ASN A 253 8.98 -4.73 -6.35
C ASN A 253 8.61 -5.93 -5.47
N GLY A 254 8.26 -5.72 -4.21
CA GLY A 254 7.85 -6.76 -3.28
C GLY A 254 6.58 -7.50 -3.72
N ARG A 255 6.41 -8.71 -3.21
CA ARG A 255 5.23 -9.56 -3.40
C ARG A 255 4.79 -10.09 -2.05
N TYR A 256 3.58 -9.72 -1.63
CA TYR A 256 3.13 -9.93 -0.26
C TYR A 256 1.93 -10.85 -0.22
N THR A 257 1.96 -11.90 0.59
CA THR A 257 0.77 -12.75 0.74
C THR A 257 -0.39 -11.95 1.34
N LEU A 258 -1.64 -12.37 1.09
CA LEU A 258 -2.83 -11.66 1.58
C LEU A 258 -2.89 -11.63 3.12
N THR A 259 -2.37 -12.66 3.79
CA THR A 259 -2.54 -12.85 5.24
C THR A 259 -1.23 -12.90 6.01
N GLY A 260 -0.09 -13.11 5.35
CA GLY A 260 1.21 -13.20 6.00
C GLY A 260 1.88 -11.85 6.19
N ASP A 261 3.20 -11.87 6.37
CA ASP A 261 4.01 -10.70 6.70
C ASP A 261 4.07 -9.66 5.59
N TRP A 262 4.01 -8.40 5.99
CA TRP A 262 4.10 -7.24 5.11
C TRP A 262 5.34 -6.42 5.49
N ASN A 263 6.51 -7.00 5.19
CA ASN A 263 7.82 -6.43 5.46
C ASN A 263 8.33 -5.63 4.25
N ALA A 264 8.12 -4.32 4.25
CA ALA A 264 8.67 -3.45 3.22
C ALA A 264 10.15 -3.12 3.48
N THR A 265 10.56 -3.15 4.75
CA THR A 265 11.94 -2.95 5.20
C THR A 265 12.33 -4.05 6.18
N SER A 266 13.60 -4.13 6.56
CA SER A 266 14.06 -5.05 7.62
C SER A 266 13.58 -4.66 9.02
N THR A 267 13.01 -3.46 9.18
CA THR A 267 12.65 -2.89 10.48
C THR A 267 11.17 -3.10 10.83
N TYR A 268 10.29 -3.07 9.83
CA TYR A 268 8.84 -3.01 10.06
C TYR A 268 8.11 -4.17 9.41
N ASN A 269 7.25 -4.83 10.20
CA ASN A 269 6.32 -5.87 9.75
C ASN A 269 4.86 -5.47 10.00
N PHE A 270 4.17 -5.04 8.95
CA PHE A 270 2.82 -4.50 9.06
C PHE A 270 1.73 -5.59 9.15
N VAL A 271 1.65 -6.29 10.28
CA VAL A 271 0.72 -7.42 10.54
C VAL A 271 -0.46 -7.06 11.43
N TYR A 272 -0.38 -5.97 12.18
CA TYR A 272 -1.41 -5.64 13.17
C TYR A 272 -2.39 -4.59 12.67
N ASN A 273 -3.65 -4.70 13.11
CA ASN A 273 -4.71 -3.72 12.88
C ASN A 273 -4.82 -3.24 11.42
N ARG A 274 -4.83 -4.21 10.48
CA ARG A 274 -4.95 -3.94 9.05
C ARG A 274 -6.33 -3.36 8.73
N LYS A 275 -6.34 -2.23 8.06
CA LYS A 275 -7.51 -1.51 7.58
C LYS A 275 -7.37 -1.21 6.10
N MET A 276 -8.48 -0.94 5.44
CA MET A 276 -8.49 -0.58 4.02
C MET A 276 -9.53 0.50 3.72
N ILE A 277 -9.22 1.33 2.72
CA ILE A 277 -10.20 2.16 2.00
C ILE A 277 -10.43 1.56 0.62
N ILE A 278 -11.69 1.23 0.34
CA ILE A 278 -12.12 0.48 -0.83
C ILE A 278 -13.42 1.08 -1.39
N ASN A 279 -13.97 0.46 -2.45
CA ASN A 279 -15.24 0.82 -3.08
C ASN A 279 -15.26 2.25 -3.64
N PHE A 280 -14.14 2.68 -4.23
CA PHE A 280 -14.06 3.98 -4.87
C PHE A 280 -15.02 4.06 -6.07
N ALA A 281 -15.93 5.03 -6.03
CA ALA A 281 -16.89 5.28 -7.08
C ALA A 281 -17.24 6.77 -7.17
N LYS A 282 -17.77 7.22 -8.33
CA LYS A 282 -18.35 8.55 -8.42
C LYS A 282 -19.53 8.67 -7.47
N LYS A 283 -19.64 9.83 -6.82
CA LYS A 283 -20.83 10.17 -6.03
C LYS A 283 -22.07 10.35 -6.87
#